data_AF-A0A6V8LMH5-F1
#
_entry.id   AF-A0A6V8LMH5-F1
#
_cell.length_a   1.000
_cell.length_b   1.000
_cell.length_c   1.000
_cell.angle_alpha   90.00
_cell.angle_beta   90.00
_cell.angle_gamma   90.00
#
_symmetry.space_group_name_H-M   'P 1'
#
loop_
_entity.id
_entity.type
_entity.pdbx_description
1 polymer ?
#
loop_
_entity_poly.entity_id
_entity_poly.type
_entity_poly.pdbx_seq_one_letter_code
_entity_poly.pdbx_strand_id
1 'polypeptide(L)'
;MQRRVVGMAPREVTRDHLAGAARAALGGGRRLAAVRRLAGGSRKGVYRLTMDDATTAIAYLWEDSENYWPAADGDDDLADPFSPGVGLDLFEAAHARLRSLGLRVPAVHLVDRDRTHYPADLAMVEDFPGENLMDWLERDPGSAEPTMARLAEALEAMRRYRGRHTARWR
;
A
#
# COMPACT_ATOMS: atom_id res chain seq x y z
N MET A 1 13.71 25.76 20.68
CA MET A 1 12.87 24.73 21.32
C MET A 1 12.92 23.49 20.44
N GLN A 2 13.89 22.60 20.64
CA GLN A 2 14.04 21.40 19.81
C GLN A 2 13.02 20.36 20.25
N ARG A 3 12.09 19.99 19.37
CA ARG A 3 11.31 18.76 19.54
C ARG A 3 12.28 17.60 19.44
N ARG A 4 12.51 16.90 20.56
CA ARG A 4 13.15 15.58 20.53
C ARG A 4 12.26 14.68 19.68
N VAL A 5 12.72 14.30 18.49
CA VAL A 5 12.20 13.12 17.81
C VAL A 5 12.76 11.95 18.63
N VAL A 6 11.96 11.48 19.58
CA VAL A 6 12.22 10.20 20.23
C VAL A 6 12.00 9.17 19.13
N GLY A 7 13.10 8.58 18.63
CA GLY A 7 13.01 7.42 17.74
C GLY A 7 12.26 6.33 18.48
N MET A 8 10.97 6.20 18.21
CA MET A 8 10.14 5.17 18.81
C MET A 8 10.49 3.87 18.10
N ALA A 9 10.91 2.87 18.87
CA ALA A 9 11.18 1.54 18.31
C ALA A 9 9.95 1.06 17.51
N PRO A 10 10.13 0.32 16.40
CA PRO A 10 9.02 -0.18 15.60
C PRO A 10 8.02 -0.91 16.49
N ARG A 11 6.77 -0.47 16.47
CA ARG A 11 5.73 -1.07 17.29
C ARG A 11 5.30 -2.37 16.64
N GLU A 12 5.31 -3.47 17.39
CA GLU A 12 4.81 -4.73 16.88
C GLU A 12 3.30 -4.66 16.67
N VAL A 13 2.86 -4.78 15.41
CA VAL A 13 1.44 -4.83 15.07
C VAL A 13 0.92 -6.26 15.20
N THR A 14 0.16 -6.49 16.27
CA THR A 14 -0.48 -7.77 16.57
C THR A 14 -1.88 -7.92 15.94
N ARG A 15 -2.42 -9.15 16.05
CA ARG A 15 -3.77 -9.50 15.63
C ARG A 15 -4.84 -8.58 16.23
N ASP A 16 -4.74 -8.30 17.52
CA ASP A 16 -5.78 -7.59 18.24
C ASP A 16 -5.88 -6.12 17.81
N HIS A 17 -4.75 -5.51 17.40
CA HIS A 17 -4.76 -4.17 16.84
C HIS A 17 -5.53 -4.09 15.50
N LEU A 18 -5.51 -5.13 14.67
CA LEU A 18 -6.13 -5.13 13.35
C LEU A 18 -7.50 -5.81 13.30
N ALA A 19 -7.92 -6.49 14.37
CA ALA A 19 -9.17 -7.27 14.39
C ALA A 19 -10.42 -6.42 14.16
N GLY A 20 -10.46 -5.20 14.71
CA GLY A 20 -11.58 -4.27 14.52
C GLY A 20 -11.71 -3.83 13.05
N ALA A 21 -10.60 -3.40 12.45
CA ALA A 21 -10.57 -3.01 11.05
C ALA A 21 -10.84 -4.18 10.10
N ALA A 22 -10.33 -5.39 10.39
CA ALA A 22 -10.58 -6.58 9.58
C ALA A 22 -12.07 -6.93 9.54
N ARG A 23 -12.76 -6.79 10.68
CA ARG A 23 -14.21 -6.98 10.77
C ARG A 23 -14.97 -5.93 9.96
N ALA A 24 -14.54 -4.66 10.01
CA ALA A 24 -15.15 -3.58 9.25
C ALA A 24 -14.97 -3.77 7.73
N ALA A 25 -13.78 -4.21 7.30
CA ALA A 25 -13.43 -4.39 5.89
C ALA A 25 -14.06 -5.65 5.25
N LEU A 26 -14.09 -6.76 5.97
CA LEU A 26 -14.46 -8.08 5.41
C LEU A 26 -15.78 -8.63 5.95
N GLY A 27 -16.44 -7.90 6.84
CA GLY A 27 -17.73 -8.25 7.45
C GLY A 27 -17.61 -9.02 8.77
N GLY A 28 -18.70 -9.03 9.54
CA GLY A 28 -18.77 -9.62 10.89
C GLY A 28 -18.75 -11.14 10.97
N GLY A 29 -18.85 -11.85 9.85
CA GLY A 29 -18.90 -13.31 9.79
C GLY A 29 -17.54 -14.02 9.83
N ARG A 30 -16.43 -13.26 9.80
CA ARG A 30 -15.06 -13.79 9.75
C ARG A 30 -14.27 -13.30 10.94
N ARG A 31 -13.34 -14.12 11.43
CA ARG A 31 -12.41 -13.75 12.50
C ARG A 31 -10.98 -13.74 11.96
N LEU A 32 -10.28 -12.65 12.17
CA LEU A 32 -8.84 -12.56 11.89
C LEU A 32 -8.10 -13.65 12.68
N ALA A 33 -7.45 -14.58 11.99
CA ALA A 33 -6.74 -15.71 12.59
C ALA A 33 -5.25 -15.42 12.75
N ALA A 34 -4.61 -14.80 11.75
CA ALA A 34 -3.19 -14.47 11.77
C ALA A 34 -2.88 -13.12 11.09
N VAL A 35 -1.78 -12.51 11.53
CA VAL A 35 -1.18 -11.31 10.93
C VAL A 35 0.29 -11.60 10.68
N ARG A 36 0.76 -11.32 9.46
CA ARG A 36 2.16 -11.48 9.08
C ARG A 36 2.67 -10.21 8.40
N ARG A 37 3.70 -9.59 8.96
CA ARG A 37 4.39 -8.46 8.32
C ARG A 37 5.08 -8.94 7.05
N LEU A 38 4.88 -8.22 5.95
CA LEU A 38 5.56 -8.46 4.68
C LEU A 38 6.78 -7.54 4.58
N ALA A 39 7.89 -8.06 4.06
CA ALA A 39 9.07 -7.26 3.75
C ALA A 39 8.79 -6.34 2.55
N GLY A 40 9.54 -5.23 2.45
CA GLY A 40 9.45 -4.28 1.31
C GLY A 40 8.68 -2.98 1.58
N GLY A 41 7.97 -2.89 2.71
CA GLY A 41 7.43 -1.61 3.21
C GLY A 41 8.47 -0.86 4.03
N SER A 42 9.05 0.21 3.47
CA SER A 42 10.06 1.04 4.16
C SER A 42 9.53 2.38 4.67
N ARG A 43 8.41 2.87 4.12
CA ARG A 43 7.70 4.10 4.56
C ARG A 43 6.27 3.83 5.04
N LYS A 44 5.85 2.56 5.00
CA LYS A 44 4.54 2.09 5.45
C LYS A 44 4.66 0.64 5.90
N GLY A 45 3.85 0.26 6.87
CA GLY A 45 3.71 -1.13 7.29
C GLY A 45 2.85 -1.87 6.29
N VAL A 46 3.24 -3.10 5.95
CA VAL A 46 2.47 -3.98 5.07
C VAL A 46 2.26 -5.31 5.79
N TYR A 47 1.01 -5.68 5.99
CA TYR A 47 0.64 -6.90 6.71
C TYR A 47 -0.30 -7.74 5.87
N ARG A 48 -0.01 -9.04 5.78
CA ARG A 48 -0.98 -10.02 5.32
C ARG A 48 -1.83 -10.48 6.49
N LEU A 49 -3.14 -10.42 6.30
CA LEU A 49 -4.15 -10.90 7.21
C LEU A 49 -4.67 -12.22 6.68
N THR A 50 -4.82 -13.21 7.56
CA THR A 50 -5.47 -14.49 7.25
C THR A 50 -6.67 -14.64 8.16
N MET A 51 -7.85 -14.84 7.58
CA MET A 51 -9.09 -15.12 8.30
C MET A 51 -9.19 -16.60 8.67
N ASP A 52 -10.16 -16.93 9.52
CA ASP A 52 -10.47 -18.30 9.92
C ASP A 52 -11.03 -19.17 8.77
N ASP A 53 -11.63 -18.56 7.75
CA ASP A 53 -12.02 -19.22 6.49
C ASP A 53 -10.90 -19.28 5.45
N ALA A 54 -9.66 -18.98 5.85
CA ALA A 54 -8.45 -18.88 5.01
C ALA A 54 -8.46 -17.77 3.96
N THR A 55 -9.50 -16.92 3.90
CA THR A 55 -9.45 -15.72 3.06
C THR A 55 -8.36 -14.76 3.55
N THR A 56 -7.75 -14.03 2.61
CA THR A 56 -6.66 -13.10 2.91
C THR A 56 -6.93 -11.69 2.44
N ALA A 57 -6.29 -10.74 3.11
CA ALA A 57 -6.28 -9.33 2.78
C ALA A 57 -4.93 -8.71 3.14
N ILE A 58 -4.61 -7.55 2.56
CA ILE A 58 -3.44 -6.76 2.91
C ILE A 58 -3.87 -5.50 3.65
N ALA A 59 -3.23 -5.21 4.79
CA ALA A 59 -3.32 -3.92 5.45
C ALA A 59 -2.08 -3.08 5.13
N TYR A 60 -2.33 -1.84 4.71
CA TYR A 60 -1.33 -0.79 4.63
C TYR A 60 -1.51 0.17 5.80
N LEU A 61 -0.42 0.39 6.54
CA LEU A 61 -0.39 1.27 7.71
C LEU A 61 0.59 2.41 7.46
N TRP A 62 0.10 3.64 7.49
CA TRP A 62 0.93 4.85 7.47
C TRP A 62 1.10 5.36 8.91
N GLU A 63 1.90 4.64 9.69
CA GLU A 63 2.28 4.97 11.07
C GLU A 63 3.76 5.36 11.11
N ASP A 64 4.13 6.36 11.92
CA ASP A 64 5.52 6.84 12.02
C ASP A 64 6.51 5.72 12.39
N SER A 65 6.08 4.75 13.21
CA SER A 65 6.91 3.59 13.58
C SER A 65 7.19 2.62 12.44
N GLU A 66 6.47 2.75 11.32
CA GLU A 66 6.68 1.99 10.09
C GLU A 66 7.39 2.82 9.00
N ASN A 67 7.74 4.07 9.30
CA ASN A 67 8.60 4.89 8.46
C ASN A 67 10.06 4.77 8.92
N TYR A 68 10.83 3.96 8.20
CA TYR A 68 12.23 3.70 8.51
C TYR A 68 13.18 4.72 7.87
N TRP A 69 12.66 5.77 7.24
CA TRP A 69 13.45 6.85 6.66
C TRP A 69 13.57 8.02 7.62
N PRO A 70 14.75 8.66 7.73
CA PRO A 70 14.90 9.89 8.50
C PRO A 70 14.05 11.01 7.86
N ALA A 71 13.49 11.89 8.70
CA ALA A 71 12.83 13.10 8.23
C ALA A 71 13.83 13.94 7.42
N ALA A 72 13.44 14.37 6.22
CA ALA A 72 14.25 15.23 5.36
C ALA A 72 13.65 16.63 5.27
N ASP A 73 14.50 17.65 5.11
CA ASP A 73 14.04 19.02 4.82
C ASP A 73 13.34 19.04 3.45
N GLY A 74 12.08 19.47 3.39
CA GLY A 74 11.26 19.48 2.17
C GLY A 74 10.12 18.45 2.13
N ASP A 75 9.93 17.66 3.20
CA ASP A 75 8.88 16.64 3.29
C ASP A 75 7.45 17.19 2.99
N ASP A 76 7.20 18.46 3.36
CA ASP A 76 5.90 19.12 3.24
C ASP A 76 5.67 19.86 1.90
N ASP A 77 6.62 19.82 0.94
CA ASP A 77 6.47 20.53 -0.34
C ASP A 77 5.56 19.76 -1.32
N LEU A 78 4.25 19.97 -1.22
CA LEU A 78 3.24 19.36 -2.09
C LEU A 78 3.43 19.65 -3.61
N ALA A 79 4.34 20.54 -4.01
CA ALA A 79 4.69 20.79 -5.41
C ALA A 79 5.85 19.92 -5.93
N ASP A 80 6.60 19.26 -5.06
CA ASP A 80 7.65 18.31 -5.43
C ASP A 80 7.02 16.95 -5.80
N PRO A 81 7.19 16.42 -7.02
CA PRO A 81 6.72 15.07 -7.39
C PRO A 81 7.42 13.95 -6.59
N PHE A 82 8.52 14.26 -5.89
CA PHE A 82 9.22 13.41 -4.94
C PHE A 82 9.03 13.84 -3.48
N SER A 83 8.22 14.88 -3.22
CA SER A 83 7.78 15.16 -1.86
C SER A 83 7.13 13.88 -1.34
N PRO A 84 7.35 13.56 -0.08
CA PRO A 84 6.63 12.52 0.61
C PRO A 84 5.15 12.90 0.75
N GLY A 85 4.44 12.85 -0.37
CA GLY A 85 3.06 12.38 -0.43
C GLY A 85 2.95 10.92 0.04
N VAL A 86 3.74 10.46 1.01
CA VAL A 86 3.60 9.14 1.61
C VAL A 86 2.46 9.20 2.60
N GLY A 87 1.28 8.90 2.08
CA GLY A 87 0.09 8.85 2.88
C GLY A 87 -1.02 8.11 2.17
N LEU A 88 -2.12 7.99 2.88
CA LEU A 88 -3.35 7.41 2.39
C LEU A 88 -3.90 8.19 1.16
N ASP A 89 -3.75 9.52 1.13
CA ASP A 89 -4.25 10.37 0.04
C ASP A 89 -3.56 10.08 -1.31
N LEU A 90 -2.23 9.93 -1.32
CA LEU A 90 -1.51 9.54 -2.54
C LEU A 90 -1.89 8.13 -2.98
N PHE A 91 -2.05 7.21 -2.03
CA PHE A 91 -2.50 5.86 -2.34
C PHE A 91 -3.87 5.88 -3.02
N GLU A 92 -4.85 6.60 -2.49
CA GLU A 92 -6.19 6.71 -3.08
C GLU A 92 -6.15 7.40 -4.45
N ALA A 93 -5.39 8.49 -4.59
CA ALA A 93 -5.24 9.21 -5.86
C ALA A 93 -4.59 8.32 -6.93
N ALA A 94 -3.50 7.61 -6.59
CA ALA A 94 -2.82 6.69 -7.49
C ALA A 94 -3.73 5.49 -7.84
N HIS A 95 -4.43 4.92 -6.85
CA HIS A 95 -5.37 3.81 -7.05
C HIS A 95 -6.49 4.19 -8.02
N ALA A 96 -7.18 5.30 -7.77
CA ALA A 96 -8.24 5.81 -8.63
C ALA A 96 -7.72 6.10 -10.03
N ARG A 97 -6.51 6.66 -10.14
CA ARG A 97 -5.90 6.98 -11.44
C ARG A 97 -5.59 5.73 -12.24
N LEU A 98 -4.89 4.76 -11.66
CA LEU A 98 -4.55 3.51 -12.34
C LEU A 98 -5.82 2.74 -12.74
N ARG A 99 -6.83 2.71 -11.86
CA ARG A 99 -8.15 2.14 -12.20
C ARG A 99 -8.80 2.84 -13.39
N SER A 100 -8.74 4.18 -13.44
CA SER A 100 -9.32 4.97 -14.55
C SER A 100 -8.63 4.73 -15.91
N LEU A 101 -7.39 4.24 -15.88
CA LEU A 101 -6.64 3.82 -17.07
C LEU A 101 -6.96 2.36 -17.50
N GLY A 102 -7.88 1.70 -16.81
CA GLY A 102 -8.27 0.30 -17.07
C GLY A 102 -7.31 -0.72 -16.46
N LEU A 103 -6.34 -0.30 -15.64
CA LEU A 103 -5.43 -1.23 -14.98
C LEU A 103 -6.13 -1.97 -13.85
N ARG A 104 -5.74 -3.23 -13.66
CA ARG A 104 -6.15 -4.00 -12.49
C ARG A 104 -5.35 -3.55 -11.27
N VAL A 105 -6.03 -2.87 -10.36
CA VAL A 105 -5.52 -2.47 -9.04
C VAL A 105 -6.24 -3.24 -7.93
N PRO A 106 -5.62 -3.54 -6.78
CA PRO A 106 -6.26 -4.26 -5.68
C PRO A 106 -7.62 -3.65 -5.33
N ALA A 107 -8.64 -4.46 -5.06
CA ALA A 107 -9.89 -3.92 -4.53
C ALA A 107 -9.63 -3.28 -3.16
N VAL A 108 -10.23 -2.12 -2.88
CA VAL A 108 -10.16 -1.49 -1.56
C VAL A 108 -11.38 -1.96 -0.77
N HIS A 109 -11.15 -2.62 0.35
CA HIS A 109 -12.19 -3.11 1.25
C HIS A 109 -12.54 -2.09 2.33
N LEU A 110 -11.54 -1.33 2.81
CA LEU A 110 -11.72 -0.29 3.81
C LEU A 110 -10.65 0.80 3.64
N VAL A 111 -11.07 2.04 3.88
CA VAL A 111 -10.19 3.18 4.15
C VAL A 111 -10.60 3.77 5.50
N ASP A 112 -9.68 3.75 6.46
CA ASP A 112 -9.89 4.23 7.83
C ASP A 112 -9.10 5.54 8.03
N ARG A 113 -9.62 6.62 7.44
CA ARG A 113 -9.01 7.97 7.51
C ARG A 113 -9.29 8.65 8.85
N ASP A 114 -10.46 8.37 9.43
CA ASP A 114 -10.87 8.96 10.71
C ASP A 114 -10.30 8.22 11.92
N ARG A 115 -9.53 7.14 11.67
CA ARG A 115 -8.84 6.35 12.70
C ARG A 115 -9.82 5.72 13.67
N THR A 116 -11.01 5.37 13.18
CA THR A 116 -12.07 4.71 13.94
C THR A 116 -11.66 3.30 14.33
N HIS A 117 -10.89 2.61 13.48
CA HIS A 117 -10.54 1.21 13.68
C HIS A 117 -9.07 0.99 14.02
N TYR A 118 -8.20 1.96 13.75
CA TYR A 118 -6.77 1.91 14.05
C TYR A 118 -6.20 3.32 14.31
N PRO A 119 -5.23 3.51 15.23
CA PRO A 119 -4.73 4.85 15.63
C PRO A 119 -3.87 5.58 14.58
N ALA A 120 -3.81 5.09 13.34
CA ALA A 120 -3.08 5.67 12.22
C ALA A 120 -3.86 5.43 10.93
N ASP A 121 -3.49 6.14 9.86
CA ASP A 121 -4.16 6.00 8.58
C ASP A 121 -3.96 4.57 8.06
N LEU A 122 -5.08 3.92 7.70
CA LEU A 122 -5.11 2.51 7.35
C LEU A 122 -5.93 2.31 6.07
N ALA A 123 -5.45 1.44 5.19
CA ALA A 123 -6.24 0.88 4.11
C ALA A 123 -6.18 -0.65 4.16
N MET A 124 -7.34 -1.31 4.02
CA MET A 124 -7.43 -2.74 3.78
C MET A 124 -7.77 -2.99 2.34
N VAL A 125 -6.94 -3.80 1.68
CA VAL A 125 -7.05 -4.09 0.26
C VAL A 125 -7.00 -5.59 0.02
N GLU A 126 -7.44 -5.98 -1.17
CA GLU A 126 -7.32 -7.33 -1.68
C GLU A 126 -5.87 -7.83 -1.64
N ASP A 127 -5.67 -9.07 -1.20
CA ASP A 127 -4.41 -9.80 -1.35
C ASP A 127 -4.42 -10.53 -2.68
N PHE A 128 -3.53 -10.18 -3.60
CA PHE A 128 -3.40 -10.89 -4.86
C PHE A 128 -2.76 -12.27 -4.63
N PRO A 129 -3.48 -13.36 -4.91
CA PRO A 129 -2.87 -14.69 -4.87
C PRO A 129 -1.93 -14.84 -6.06
N GLY A 130 -0.75 -15.40 -5.80
CA GLY A 130 0.24 -15.65 -6.85
C GLY A 130 1.66 -15.70 -6.32
N GLU A 131 2.54 -16.22 -7.15
CA GLU A 131 3.98 -16.19 -6.91
C GLU A 131 4.61 -14.88 -7.39
N ASN A 132 5.86 -14.66 -6.99
CA ASN A 132 6.62 -13.52 -7.47
C ASN A 132 6.90 -13.68 -8.97
N LEU A 133 6.60 -12.65 -9.76
CA LEU A 133 6.80 -12.66 -11.20
C LEU A 133 8.26 -12.87 -11.60
N MET A 134 9.22 -12.34 -10.84
CA MET A 134 10.65 -12.48 -11.14
C MET A 134 11.10 -13.92 -10.94
N ASP A 135 10.77 -14.52 -9.79
CA ASP A 135 11.09 -15.91 -9.51
C ASP A 135 10.46 -16.86 -10.56
N TRP A 136 9.23 -16.53 -11.00
CA TRP A 136 8.57 -17.28 -12.06
C TRP A 136 9.26 -17.12 -13.42
N LEU A 137 9.55 -15.88 -13.81
CA LEU A 137 10.22 -15.57 -15.06
C LEU A 137 11.59 -16.24 -15.15
N GLU A 138 12.34 -16.29 -14.05
CA GLU A 138 13.64 -16.99 -13.99
C GLU A 138 13.51 -18.50 -14.17
N ARG A 139 12.48 -19.10 -13.55
CA ARG A 139 12.25 -20.53 -13.58
C ARG A 139 11.72 -21.03 -14.92
N ASP A 140 10.81 -20.29 -15.55
CA ASP A 140 10.20 -20.65 -16.83
C ASP A 140 9.77 -19.39 -17.62
N PRO A 141 10.69 -18.80 -18.41
CA PRO A 141 10.39 -17.60 -19.18
C PRO A 141 9.26 -17.78 -20.19
N GLY A 142 9.11 -18.99 -20.75
CA GLY A 142 8.12 -19.26 -21.79
C GLY A 142 6.70 -19.22 -21.24
N SER A 143 6.46 -19.77 -20.05
CA SER A 143 5.13 -19.69 -19.44
C SER A 143 4.78 -18.30 -18.89
N ALA A 144 5.77 -17.45 -18.60
CA ALA A 144 5.57 -16.08 -18.13
C ALA A 144 5.23 -15.08 -19.25
N GLU A 145 5.43 -15.43 -20.52
CA GLU A 145 5.24 -14.53 -21.68
C GLU A 145 3.87 -13.82 -21.71
N PRO A 146 2.71 -14.49 -21.49
CA PRO A 146 1.42 -13.81 -21.48
C PRO A 146 1.29 -12.77 -20.36
N THR A 147 1.90 -13.03 -19.20
CA THR A 147 1.90 -12.10 -18.06
C THR A 147 2.77 -10.89 -18.36
N MET A 148 3.93 -11.09 -18.98
CA MET A 148 4.83 -10.02 -19.40
C MET A 148 4.20 -9.13 -20.49
N ALA A 149 3.47 -9.71 -21.45
CA ALA A 149 2.72 -8.95 -22.44
C ALA A 149 1.67 -8.03 -21.80
N ARG A 150 0.90 -8.54 -20.83
CA ARG A 150 -0.07 -7.74 -20.08
C ARG A 150 0.58 -6.63 -19.25
N LEU A 151 1.75 -6.88 -18.67
CA LEU A 151 2.53 -5.86 -17.98
C LEU A 151 2.99 -4.76 -18.95
N ALA A 152 3.47 -5.14 -20.14
CA ALA A 152 3.87 -4.17 -21.17
C ALA A 152 2.70 -3.29 -21.62
N GLU A 153 1.51 -3.87 -21.83
CA GLU A 153 0.29 -3.12 -22.15
C GLU A 153 -0.09 -2.13 -21.03
N ALA A 154 -0.02 -2.56 -19.77
CA ALA A 154 -0.29 -1.72 -18.62
C ALA A 154 0.69 -0.54 -18.51
N LEU A 155 1.99 -0.80 -18.71
CA LEU A 155 3.03 0.23 -18.70
C LEU A 155 2.87 1.22 -19.84
N GLU A 156 2.48 0.76 -21.03
CA GLU A 156 2.22 1.63 -22.17
C GLU A 156 0.97 2.50 -21.93
N ALA A 157 -0.09 1.95 -21.31
CA ALA A 157 -1.24 2.74 -20.88
C ALA A 157 -0.86 3.81 -19.85
N MET A 158 0.00 3.47 -18.88
CA MET A 158 0.54 4.42 -17.90
C MET A 158 1.39 5.51 -18.57
N ARG A 159 2.26 5.13 -19.52
CA ARG A 159 3.15 6.06 -20.24
C ARG A 159 2.39 7.09 -21.07
N ARG A 160 1.28 6.70 -21.69
CA ARG A 160 0.43 7.60 -22.48
C ARG A 160 -0.23 8.67 -21.62
N TYR A 161 -0.34 8.43 -20.32
CA TYR A 161 -0.79 9.46 -19.40
C TYR A 161 0.30 10.50 -19.16
N ARG A 162 0.07 11.71 -19.67
CA ARG A 162 0.77 12.91 -19.20
C ARG A 162 -0.05 13.55 -18.09
N GLY A 163 0.46 13.51 -16.87
CA GLY A 163 -0.05 14.38 -15.81
C GLY A 163 0.05 15.84 -16.24
N ARG A 164 -0.83 16.70 -15.74
CA ARG A 164 -0.64 18.16 -15.90
C ARG A 164 0.66 18.53 -15.19
N HIS A 165 1.74 18.66 -15.95
CA HIS A 165 2.95 19.30 -15.48
C HIS A 165 2.65 20.81 -15.40
N THR A 166 2.23 21.31 -14.25
CA THR A 166 2.32 22.75 -13.95
C THR A 166 3.72 23.06 -13.46
N ALA A 167 4.73 22.79 -14.29
CA ALA A 167 6.06 23.37 -14.13
C ALA A 167 6.30 24.26 -15.35
N ARG A 168 5.88 25.52 -15.23
CA ARG A 168 6.24 26.57 -16.16
C ARG A 168 7.66 26.99 -15.81
N TRP A 169 8.65 26.33 -16.39
CA TRP A 169 10.03 26.83 -16.38
C TRP A 169 10.10 28.04 -17.31
N ARG A 170 10.49 29.19 -16.75
CA ARG A 170 11.00 30.34 -17.50
C ARG A 170 12.49 30.17 -17.67
#